data_AF-A0AB40C3G7-F1
#
_entry.id   AF-A0AB40C3G7-F1
#
_cell.length_a   1.000
_cell.length_b   1.000
_cell.length_c   1.000
_cell.angle_alpha   90.00
_cell.angle_beta   90.00
_cell.angle_gamma   90.00
#
_symmetry.space_group_name_H-M   'P 1'
#
loop_
_entity.id
_entity.type
_entity.pdbx_description
1 polymer ?
#
loop_
_entity_poly.entity_id
_entity_poly.type
_entity_poly.pdbx_seq_one_letter_code
_entity_poly.pdbx_strand_id
1 'polypeptide(L)'
;MIVEDEMRDWKGKSEGEGETFIHGLISLIDKDQRKEFTFSKENIKAIIKDVMGAGTESVSVVMDWIMAELLKKPPTNWTSLKN
;
A
#
# COMPACT_ATOMS: atom_id res chain seq x y z
N MET A 1 -3.73 13.49 -3.67
CA MET A 1 -3.51 12.02 -3.62
C MET A 1 -3.16 11.63 -2.18
N ILE A 2 -3.56 10.46 -1.66
CA ILE A 2 -3.34 10.06 -0.24
C ILE A 2 -1.89 10.30 0.21
N VAL A 3 -0.92 9.99 -0.67
CA VAL A 3 0.51 10.19 -0.42
C VAL A 3 0.89 11.66 -0.17
N GLU A 4 0.27 12.60 -0.88
CA GLU A 4 0.56 14.03 -0.73
C GLU A 4 -0.01 14.60 0.58
N ASP A 5 -1.15 14.06 1.01
CA ASP A 5 -1.80 14.44 2.26
C ASP A 5 -0.97 13.94 3.45
N GLU A 6 -0.52 12.69 3.39
CA GLU A 6 0.37 12.09 4.39
C GLU A 6 1.72 12.81 4.49
N MET A 7 2.31 13.18 3.33
CA MET A 7 3.55 13.98 3.30
C MET A 7 3.37 15.39 3.86
N ARG A 8 2.15 15.96 3.81
CA ARG A 8 1.85 17.26 4.39
C ARG A 8 1.64 17.15 5.91
N ASP A 9 1.00 16.08 6.37
CA ASP A 9 0.74 15.79 7.78
C ASP A 9 2.03 15.46 8.55
N TRP A 10 2.98 14.76 7.90
CA TRP A 10 4.29 14.45 8.52
C TRP A 10 5.08 15.67 8.98
N LYS A 11 4.95 16.82 8.31
CA LYS A 11 5.62 18.06 8.74
C LYS A 11 5.15 18.57 10.12
N GLY A 12 4.05 18.03 10.65
CA GLY A 12 3.44 18.47 11.92
C GLY A 12 3.34 17.41 13.02
N LYS A 13 3.71 16.14 12.78
CA LYS A 13 3.56 15.06 13.78
C LYS A 13 4.87 14.68 14.46
N SER A 14 4.88 14.82 15.79
CA SER A 14 5.88 14.26 16.69
C SER A 14 5.76 12.73 16.77
N GLU A 15 6.91 12.06 16.86
CA GLU A 15 7.10 10.63 17.14
C GLU A 15 6.01 10.05 18.06
N GLY A 16 5.07 9.28 17.50
CA GLY A 16 4.05 8.60 18.33
C GLY A 16 2.88 7.95 17.61
N GLU A 17 2.52 8.39 16.40
CA GLU A 17 1.37 7.82 15.68
C GLU A 17 1.79 6.98 14.47
N GLY A 18 1.55 5.67 14.58
CA GLY A 18 1.41 4.71 13.48
C GLY A 18 2.48 4.79 12.39
N GLU A 19 3.55 4.00 12.52
CA GLU A 19 4.53 3.83 11.44
C GLU A 19 3.87 3.19 10.21
N THR A 20 3.40 4.02 9.27
CA THR A 20 3.01 3.55 7.94
C THR A 20 4.27 3.34 7.10
N PHE A 21 4.18 2.51 6.06
CA PHE A 21 5.27 2.32 5.10
C PHE A 21 5.82 3.66 4.56
N ILE A 22 4.95 4.66 4.40
CA ILE A 22 5.31 6.01 3.96
C ILE A 22 6.19 6.70 5.02
N HIS A 23 5.85 6.59 6.30
CA HIS A 23 6.66 7.13 7.40
C HIS A 23 8.06 6.50 7.46
N GLY A 24 8.15 5.18 7.24
CA GLY A 24 9.43 4.47 7.15
C GLY A 24 10.32 5.01 6.03
N LEU A 25 9.75 5.26 4.84
CA LEU A 25 10.50 5.83 3.71
C LEU A 25 10.94 7.27 3.97
N ILE A 26 10.10 8.09 4.62
CA ILE A 26 10.45 9.48 4.95
C ILE A 26 11.56 9.53 6.03
N SER A 27 11.51 8.64 7.02
CA SER A 27 12.54 8.45 8.05
C SER A 27 13.93 8.15 7.46
N LEU A 28 13.98 7.46 6.32
CA LEU A 28 15.24 7.19 5.61
C LEU A 28 15.85 8.46 4.99
N ILE A 29 15.05 9.44 4.56
CA ILE A 29 15.58 10.74 4.08
C ILE A 29 16.23 11.50 5.23
N ASP A 30 15.57 11.55 6.38
CA ASP A 30 16.01 12.37 7.51
C ASP A 30 17.28 11.82 8.17
N LYS A 31 17.46 10.49 8.15
CA LYS A 31 18.63 9.81 8.73
C LYS A 31 19.83 9.74 7.79
N ASP A 32 19.66 9.92 6.47
CA ASP A 32 20.74 9.74 5.51
C ASP A 32 21.55 11.03 5.33
N GLN A 33 22.51 11.26 6.25
CA GLN A 33 23.56 12.29 6.10
C GLN A 33 24.63 11.90 5.06
N ARG A 34 24.55 10.71 4.43
CA ARG A 34 25.55 10.24 3.46
C ARG A 34 25.11 10.54 2.03
N LYS A 35 25.78 11.55 1.45
CA LYS A 35 25.53 12.18 0.14
C LYS A 35 25.62 11.26 -1.11
N GLU A 36 25.70 9.94 -0.97
CA GLU A 36 25.82 9.01 -2.10
C GLU A 36 24.46 8.57 -2.67
N PHE A 37 23.40 8.52 -1.84
CA PHE A 37 22.04 8.20 -2.29
C PHE A 37 21.04 9.21 -1.72
N THR A 38 20.91 10.35 -2.40
CA THR A 38 19.90 11.36 -2.03
C THR A 38 18.51 10.86 -2.45
N PHE A 39 17.76 10.26 -1.53
CA PHE A 39 16.33 10.00 -1.72
C PHE A 39 15.58 11.34 -1.74
N SER A 40 15.36 11.89 -2.94
CA SER A 40 14.51 13.07 -3.09
C SER A 40 13.04 12.73 -2.86
N LYS A 41 12.24 13.74 -2.51
CA LYS A 41 10.78 13.63 -2.36
C LYS A 41 10.12 13.03 -3.62
N GLU A 42 10.65 13.35 -4.78
CA GLU A 42 10.21 12.86 -6.09
C GLU A 42 10.49 11.36 -6.25
N ASN A 43 11.64 10.86 -5.74
CA ASN A 43 12.00 9.44 -5.80
C ASN A 43 11.07 8.60 -4.92
N ILE A 44 10.76 9.06 -3.70
CA ILE A 44 9.78 8.39 -2.83
C ILE A 44 8.40 8.36 -3.47
N LYS A 45 7.97 9.49 -4.05
CA LYS A 45 6.68 9.58 -4.74
C LYS A 45 6.62 8.58 -5.91
N ALA A 46 7.70 8.44 -6.66
CA ALA A 46 7.80 7.47 -7.75
C ALA A 46 7.73 6.03 -7.22
N ILE A 47 8.52 5.67 -6.21
CA ILE A 47 8.52 4.33 -5.60
C ILE A 47 7.13 3.94 -5.09
N ILE A 48 6.48 4.82 -4.32
CA ILE A 48 5.14 4.53 -3.78
C ILE A 48 4.14 4.33 -4.93
N LYS A 49 4.21 5.17 -5.96
CA LYS A 49 3.34 5.07 -7.12
C LYS A 49 3.55 3.76 -7.88
N ASP A 50 4.80 3.34 -8.06
CA ASP A 50 5.15 2.12 -8.76
C ASP A 50 4.72 0.87 -7.98
N VAL A 51 4.98 0.82 -6.67
CA VAL A 51 4.59 -0.30 -5.80
C VAL A 51 3.07 -0.42 -5.70
N MET A 52 2.35 0.69 -5.51
CA MET A 52 0.90 0.66 -5.48
C MET A 52 0.31 0.28 -6.84
N GLY A 53 0.86 0.79 -7.95
CA GLY A 53 0.39 0.44 -9.29
C GLY A 53 0.58 -1.05 -9.60
N ALA A 54 1.82 -1.54 -9.49
CA ALA A 54 2.16 -2.93 -9.78
C ALA A 54 1.48 -3.93 -8.83
N GLY A 55 1.37 -3.59 -7.54
CA GLY A 55 0.70 -4.42 -6.55
C GLY A 55 -0.82 -4.51 -6.78
N THR A 56 -1.47 -3.39 -7.12
CA THR A 56 -2.93 -3.37 -7.32
C THR A 56 -3.36 -4.20 -8.53
N GLU A 57 -2.63 -4.10 -9.64
CA GLU A 57 -2.93 -4.86 -10.86
C GLU A 57 -2.83 -6.39 -10.63
N SER A 58 -1.82 -6.82 -9.89
CA SER A 58 -1.65 -8.24 -9.57
C SER A 58 -2.78 -8.77 -8.69
N VAL A 59 -3.20 -7.99 -7.68
CA VAL A 59 -4.29 -8.37 -6.78
C VAL A 59 -5.65 -8.35 -7.49
N SER A 60 -5.89 -7.43 -8.43
CA SER A 60 -7.14 -7.42 -9.19
C SER A 60 -7.32 -8.66 -10.05
N VAL A 61 -6.25 -9.12 -10.72
CA VAL A 61 -6.27 -10.38 -11.49
C VAL A 61 -6.61 -11.57 -10.59
N VAL A 62 -6.00 -11.66 -9.40
CA VAL A 62 -6.31 -12.74 -8.44
C VAL A 62 -7.76 -12.68 -7.98
N MET A 63 -8.29 -11.48 -7.73
CA MET A 63 -9.70 -11.31 -7.34
C MET A 63 -10.64 -11.73 -8.47
N ASP A 64 -10.35 -11.40 -9.73
CA ASP A 64 -11.14 -11.85 -10.88
C ASP A 64 -11.17 -13.38 -10.96
N TRP A 65 -10.02 -14.04 -10.73
CA TRP A 65 -9.95 -15.50 -10.65
C TRP A 65 -10.76 -16.07 -9.49
N ILE A 66 -10.71 -15.46 -8.30
CA ILE A 66 -11.52 -15.87 -7.15
C ILE A 66 -13.01 -15.75 -7.48
N MET A 67 -13.44 -14.63 -8.07
CA MET A 67 -14.84 -14.44 -8.46
C MET A 67 -15.26 -15.47 -9.52
N ALA A 68 -14.42 -15.73 -10.52
CA ALA A 68 -14.68 -16.77 -11.52
C ALA A 68 -14.79 -18.17 -10.89
N GLU A 69 -13.93 -18.50 -9.92
CA GLU A 69 -13.97 -19.78 -9.21
C GLU A 69 -15.19 -19.88 -8.30
N LEU A 70 -15.60 -18.80 -7.63
CA LEU A 70 -16.82 -18.74 -6.82
C LEU A 70 -18.09 -18.90 -7.66
N LEU A 71 -18.12 -18.35 -8.88
CA LEU A 71 -19.22 -18.54 -9.83
C LEU A 71 -19.26 -19.97 -10.38
N LYS A 72 -18.09 -20.57 -10.63
CA LYS A 72 -17.97 -21.95 -11.13
C LYS A 72 -18.27 -23.00 -10.05
N LYS A 73 -17.91 -22.73 -8.80
CA LYS A 73 -18.14 -23.59 -7.64
C LYS A 73 -18.77 -22.75 -6.52
N PRO A 74 -20.09 -22.55 -6.55
CA PRO A 74 -20.76 -21.87 -5.45
C PRO A 74 -20.52 -22.66 -4.15
N PRO A 75 -20.21 -22.00 -3.02
CA PRO A 75 -20.00 -22.68 -1.76
C PRO A 75 -21.26 -23.47 -1.39
N THR A 76 -21.16 -24.79 -1.30
CA THR A 76 -22.32 -25.71 -1.22
C THR A 76 -22.94 -25.79 0.19
N ASN A 77 -22.46 -25.04 1.18
CA ASN A 77 -22.83 -25.23 2.59
C ASN A 77 -24.01 -24.38 3.10
N TRP A 78 -24.48 -23.38 2.37
CA TRP A 78 -25.58 -22.50 2.83
C TRP A 78 -26.97 -23.14 2.73
N THR A 79 -27.14 -24.19 1.91
CA THR A 79 -28.40 -24.94 1.81
C THR A 79 -28.60 -25.92 2.96
N SER A 80 -27.54 -26.28 3.69
CA SER A 80 -27.59 -27.23 4.82
C SER A 80 -27.91 -26.55 6.17
N LEU A 81 -28.07 -25.23 6.20
CA LEU A 81 -28.49 -24.44 7.38
C LEU A 81 -29.98 -24.05 7.34
N LYS A 82 -30.72 -24.50 6.31
CA LYS A 82 -32.16 -24.24 6.15
C LYS A 82 -33.06 -25.40 6.58
N ASN A 83 -32.55 -26.38 7.32
CA ASN A 83 -33.33 -27.50 7.86
C ASN A 83 -32.95 -27.81 9.31
#